data_AF-A0A3B0WJX1-F1
#
_entry.id   AF-A0A3B0WJX1-F1
#
_cell.length_a   1.000
_cell.length_b   1.000
_cell.length_c   1.000
_cell.angle_alpha   90.00
_cell.angle_beta   90.00
_cell.angle_gamma   90.00
#
_symmetry.space_group_name_H-M   'P 1'
#
loop_
_entity.id
_entity.type
_entity.pdbx_description
1 polymer ?
#
loop_
_entity_poly.entity_id
_entity_poly.type
_entity_poly.pdbx_seq_one_letter_code
_entity_poly.pdbx_strand_id
1 'polypeptide(L)'
;MKKIVSVFIFCISFSLSAAVLAGGITKWSLPKAKKPDEEFLLYRLSYSGFLTAFVWKDLADTVLSADSAPSKFNGQKSCRLHLRMSTENFLLAESFSPMRYHWRTTINPDLSRIFLIEEINENDDDLHRVVWLNRNKNQIEIYRKRKKMIPQFDENEEYDFYDDNDADLAWEKDGKKQPPDFLVENPKIEDGLNYLIYDKAIKIEKNGSVFDPLSLIYSARWYDYGKVGDIDFVVSHKDGFRQYKVFFEDKEIVEIGSKSVNTLKIVIRRHKKESGENEGFMAIWLTDDERRLPVQYLVEAKLGEIRLKINALNFENYQAPVNCVVHK
;
A
#
# COMPACT_ATOMS: atom_id res chain seq x y z
N MET A 1 -10.13 9.66 -0.92
CA MET A 1 -10.09 8.62 -1.98
C MET A 1 -8.89 8.72 -2.90
N LYS A 2 -8.52 9.92 -3.41
CA LYS A 2 -7.43 10.14 -4.38
C LYS A 2 -6.19 9.25 -4.20
N LYS A 3 -5.82 8.85 -2.97
CA LYS A 3 -4.64 8.00 -2.68
C LYS A 3 -4.81 6.51 -2.37
N ILE A 4 -5.97 6.00 -1.96
CA ILE A 4 -6.21 4.52 -2.02
C ILE A 4 -6.42 4.14 -3.48
N VAL A 5 -7.14 5.03 -4.18
CA VAL A 5 -7.02 5.22 -5.62
C VAL A 5 -5.55 5.41 -5.97
N SER A 6 -4.72 6.35 -5.49
CA SER A 6 -3.28 6.42 -5.87
C SER A 6 -2.46 5.15 -5.68
N VAL A 7 -2.65 4.36 -4.63
CA VAL A 7 -1.98 3.05 -4.51
C VAL A 7 -2.29 2.16 -5.72
N PHE A 8 -3.45 2.38 -6.36
CA PHE A 8 -3.88 1.75 -7.62
C PHE A 8 -3.93 2.69 -8.87
N ILE A 9 -3.78 4.03 -8.74
CA ILE A 9 -4.13 5.10 -9.72
C ILE A 9 -3.06 6.19 -9.81
N PHE A 10 -1.92 6.09 -9.11
CA PHE A 10 -0.81 7.01 -9.36
C PHE A 10 -0.15 6.85 -10.75
N CYS A 11 -0.76 6.06 -11.66
CA CYS A 11 -0.30 5.87 -13.04
C CYS A 11 -0.89 6.83 -14.09
N ILE A 12 -1.67 7.85 -13.72
CA ILE A 12 -2.23 8.80 -14.72
C ILE A 12 -2.04 10.26 -14.28
N SER A 13 -0.85 10.58 -13.77
CA SER A 13 -0.33 11.94 -13.89
C SER A 13 0.74 11.89 -14.97
N PHE A 14 0.38 12.34 -16.18
CA PHE A 14 1.31 12.51 -17.29
C PHE A 14 2.36 13.56 -16.92
N SER A 15 3.51 13.14 -16.39
CA SER A 15 4.74 13.90 -16.57
C SER A 15 5.43 13.36 -17.81
N LEU A 16 5.35 14.11 -18.92
CA LEU A 16 6.25 13.93 -20.07
C LEU A 16 7.67 14.30 -19.59
N SER A 17 8.34 13.37 -18.92
CA SER A 17 9.76 13.50 -18.61
C SER A 17 10.51 12.58 -19.56
N ALA A 18 11.36 13.20 -20.37
CA ALA A 18 12.15 12.53 -21.40
C ALA A 18 12.96 11.36 -20.84
N ALA A 19 13.09 10.32 -21.65
CA ALA A 19 13.84 9.11 -21.33
C ALA A 19 15.28 9.42 -20.90
N VAL A 20 15.62 9.07 -19.65
CA VAL A 20 17.00 9.01 -19.17
C VAL A 20 17.53 7.59 -19.38
N LEU A 21 18.73 7.52 -19.97
CA LEU A 21 19.44 6.30 -20.36
C LEU A 21 19.73 5.37 -19.18
N ALA A 22 19.63 4.07 -19.47
CA ALA A 22 19.75 2.95 -18.54
C ALA A 22 21.18 2.77 -18.00
N GLY A 23 21.38 3.17 -16.74
CA GLY A 23 22.34 2.52 -15.84
C GLY A 23 21.65 1.33 -15.17
N GLY A 24 22.33 0.18 -15.09
CA GLY A 24 21.79 -1.13 -14.72
C GLY A 24 21.33 -1.25 -13.26
N ILE A 25 20.18 -0.67 -12.95
CA ILE A 25 19.40 -1.04 -11.76
C ILE A 25 18.96 -2.48 -11.95
N THR A 26 19.26 -3.35 -11.00
CA THR A 26 18.68 -4.70 -10.95
C THR A 26 17.18 -4.52 -10.71
N LYS A 27 16.41 -4.40 -11.80
CA LYS A 27 14.97 -4.21 -11.76
C LYS A 27 14.36 -5.30 -10.88
N TRP A 28 13.75 -4.88 -9.77
CA TRP A 28 13.01 -5.80 -8.95
C TRP A 28 11.84 -6.36 -9.78
N SER A 29 11.58 -7.66 -9.66
CA SER A 29 10.49 -8.35 -10.37
C SER A 29 9.49 -8.89 -9.38
N LEU A 30 8.23 -9.03 -9.80
CA LEU A 30 7.24 -9.69 -8.96
C LEU A 30 7.71 -11.12 -8.66
N PRO A 31 7.61 -11.56 -7.40
CA PRO A 31 7.88 -12.95 -7.06
C PRO A 31 6.99 -13.85 -7.92
N LYS A 32 7.61 -14.67 -8.77
CA LYS A 32 6.90 -15.61 -9.65
C LYS A 32 6.39 -16.84 -8.91
N ALA A 33 6.92 -17.10 -7.72
CA ALA A 33 6.61 -18.26 -6.91
C ALA A 33 6.38 -17.89 -5.45
N LYS A 34 5.42 -18.60 -4.85
CA LYS A 34 5.16 -18.64 -3.42
C LYS A 34 6.37 -19.23 -2.69
N LYS A 35 6.81 -18.60 -1.60
CA LYS A 35 7.68 -19.27 -0.62
C LYS A 35 6.85 -20.22 0.25
N PRO A 36 7.40 -21.36 0.69
CA PRO A 36 6.69 -22.26 1.60
C PRO A 36 6.08 -21.49 2.78
N ASP A 37 4.84 -21.83 3.12
CA ASP A 37 4.12 -21.34 4.29
C ASP A 37 3.77 -19.83 4.33
N GLU A 38 4.12 -19.02 3.33
CA GLU A 38 3.67 -17.61 3.26
C GLU A 38 2.25 -17.51 2.68
N GLU A 39 1.47 -16.51 3.11
CA GLU A 39 0.27 -16.13 2.34
C GLU A 39 0.71 -15.46 1.05
N PHE A 40 0.20 -15.92 -0.09
CA PHE A 40 0.56 -15.38 -1.40
C PHE A 40 -0.66 -15.36 -2.31
N LEU A 41 -1.20 -14.16 -2.52
CA LEU A 41 -2.37 -13.91 -3.34
C LEU A 41 -1.96 -13.06 -4.54
N LEU A 42 -1.98 -13.65 -5.74
CA LEU A 42 -1.64 -12.99 -6.99
C LEU A 42 -2.91 -12.51 -7.69
N TYR A 43 -2.94 -11.25 -8.07
CA TYR A 43 -4.06 -10.59 -8.73
C TYR A 43 -3.65 -10.01 -10.07
N ARG A 44 -4.62 -9.95 -10.97
CA ARG A 44 -4.59 -9.14 -12.17
C ARG A 44 -5.32 -7.82 -11.90
N LEU A 45 -4.62 -6.70 -12.07
CA LEU A 45 -5.20 -5.36 -12.01
C LEU A 45 -5.66 -4.96 -13.41
N SER A 46 -6.93 -4.60 -13.53
CA SER A 46 -7.54 -4.05 -14.74
C SER A 46 -8.15 -2.68 -14.45
N TYR A 47 -8.24 -1.84 -15.48
CA TYR A 47 -8.92 -0.55 -15.45
C TYR A 47 -9.98 -0.46 -16.55
N SER A 48 -11.10 0.18 -16.24
CA SER A 48 -12.12 0.57 -17.21
C SER A 48 -12.51 2.02 -16.99
N GLY A 49 -12.38 2.88 -18.00
CA GLY A 49 -12.75 4.28 -17.87
C GLY A 49 -12.54 5.06 -19.15
N PHE A 50 -12.50 6.39 -19.03
CA PHE A 50 -12.40 7.28 -20.19
C PHE A 50 -11.21 6.94 -21.12
N LEU A 51 -10.03 6.64 -20.55
CA LEU A 51 -8.83 6.30 -21.34
C LEU A 51 -8.91 4.95 -22.07
N THR A 52 -9.81 4.06 -21.65
CA THR A 52 -9.99 2.75 -22.29
C THR A 52 -11.32 2.66 -23.03
N ALA A 53 -11.99 3.80 -23.26
CA ALA A 53 -13.35 3.86 -23.79
C ALA A 53 -14.30 2.92 -23.04
N PHE A 54 -14.15 2.85 -21.71
CA PHE A 54 -14.95 2.01 -20.80
C PHE A 54 -14.86 0.49 -21.09
N VAL A 55 -13.78 0.05 -21.73
CA VAL A 55 -13.43 -1.37 -21.87
C VAL A 55 -12.38 -1.74 -20.83
N TRP A 56 -12.53 -2.90 -20.19
CA TRP A 56 -11.54 -3.42 -19.26
C TRP A 56 -10.21 -3.71 -19.97
N LYS A 57 -9.12 -3.10 -19.49
CA LYS A 57 -7.75 -3.37 -19.91
C LYS A 57 -6.91 -3.77 -18.71
N ASP A 58 -6.16 -4.86 -18.85
CA ASP A 58 -5.20 -5.26 -17.83
C ASP A 58 -3.97 -4.35 -17.86
N LEU A 59 -3.53 -3.93 -16.69
CA LEU A 59 -2.45 -2.95 -16.55
C LEU A 59 -1.28 -3.47 -15.71
N ALA A 60 -1.54 -4.28 -14.68
CA ALA A 60 -0.51 -4.72 -13.76
C ALA A 60 -0.84 -6.08 -13.13
N ASP A 61 0.19 -6.74 -12.63
CA ASP A 61 0.05 -7.84 -11.68
C ASP A 61 0.27 -7.28 -10.27
N THR A 62 -0.50 -7.75 -9.30
CA THR A 62 -0.41 -7.33 -7.89
C THR A 62 -0.30 -8.55 -7.00
N VAL A 63 0.60 -8.54 -6.04
CA VAL A 63 0.75 -9.60 -5.04
C VAL A 63 0.44 -9.03 -3.66
N LEU A 64 -0.49 -9.66 -2.96
CA LEU A 64 -0.66 -9.50 -1.52
C LEU A 64 -0.03 -10.69 -0.82
N SER A 65 0.82 -10.43 0.18
CA SER A 65 1.42 -11.49 0.97
C SER A 65 1.58 -11.09 2.44
N ALA A 66 1.71 -12.10 3.29
CA ALA A 66 2.06 -11.97 4.69
C ALA A 66 3.18 -12.96 5.03
N ASP A 67 4.09 -12.57 5.91
CA ASP A 67 5.17 -13.47 6.38
C ASP A 67 4.56 -14.75 7.00
N SER A 68 5.26 -15.87 6.86
CA SER A 68 4.81 -17.17 7.41
C SER A 68 4.90 -17.22 8.94
N ALA A 69 5.87 -16.52 9.53
CA ALA A 69 6.10 -16.53 10.97
C ALA A 69 6.22 -15.11 11.54
N PRO A 70 5.73 -14.88 12.77
CA PRO A 70 5.94 -13.61 13.45
C PRO A 70 7.43 -13.31 13.66
N SER A 71 7.81 -12.07 13.39
CA SER A 71 9.14 -11.50 13.63
C SER A 71 9.13 -10.59 14.87
N LYS A 72 10.21 -9.84 15.09
CA LYS A 72 10.25 -8.78 16.09
C LYS A 72 10.52 -7.42 15.42
N PHE A 73 9.84 -6.39 15.89
CA PHE A 73 10.13 -4.99 15.59
C PHE A 73 10.27 -4.24 16.91
N ASN A 74 11.45 -3.67 17.17
CA ASN A 74 11.79 -3.03 18.45
C ASN A 74 11.44 -3.90 19.68
N GLY A 75 11.79 -5.19 19.61
CA GLY A 75 11.53 -6.17 20.66
C GLY A 75 10.08 -6.68 20.74
N GLN A 76 9.13 -6.07 20.04
CA GLN A 76 7.73 -6.46 20.04
C GLN A 76 7.44 -7.48 18.94
N LYS A 77 6.58 -8.47 19.21
CA LYS A 77 6.14 -9.45 18.21
C LYS A 77 5.42 -8.74 17.07
N SER A 78 5.85 -8.98 15.84
CA SER A 78 5.35 -8.34 14.63
C SER A 78 5.10 -9.33 13.52
N CYS A 79 4.36 -8.90 12.51
CA CYS A 79 4.02 -9.58 11.28
C CYS A 79 4.20 -8.54 10.16
N ARG A 80 4.72 -8.95 9.00
CA ARG A 80 4.83 -8.04 7.85
C ARG A 80 3.83 -8.43 6.79
N LEU A 81 3.10 -7.42 6.34
CA LEU A 81 2.19 -7.48 5.21
C LEU A 81 2.87 -6.78 4.04
N HIS A 82 2.69 -7.32 2.84
CA HIS A 82 3.23 -6.78 1.61
C HIS A 82 2.14 -6.64 0.57
N LEU A 83 2.13 -5.50 -0.12
CA LEU A 83 1.46 -5.32 -1.41
C LEU A 83 2.52 -4.93 -2.41
N ARG A 84 2.66 -5.71 -3.47
CA ARG A 84 3.60 -5.46 -4.55
C ARG A 84 2.85 -5.35 -5.86
N MET A 85 3.25 -4.45 -6.73
CA MET A 85 2.61 -4.25 -8.03
C MET A 85 3.64 -3.98 -9.11
N SER A 86 3.43 -4.55 -10.30
CA SER A 86 4.31 -4.36 -11.45
C SER A 86 3.54 -4.37 -12.77
N THR A 87 3.92 -3.47 -13.66
CA THR A 87 3.44 -3.38 -15.05
C THR A 87 4.29 -4.21 -16.02
N GLU A 88 5.32 -4.92 -15.55
CA GLU A 88 6.34 -5.56 -16.41
C GLU A 88 5.80 -6.51 -17.48
N ASN A 89 4.66 -7.16 -17.21
CA ASN A 89 4.02 -8.11 -18.11
C ASN A 89 2.98 -7.47 -19.07
N PHE A 90 2.85 -6.14 -19.06
CA PHE A 90 1.78 -5.40 -19.76
C PHE A 90 2.38 -4.33 -20.66
N LEU A 91 2.69 -4.72 -21.91
CA LEU A 91 3.40 -3.87 -22.87
C LEU A 91 2.84 -2.44 -22.97
N LEU A 92 1.52 -2.30 -23.03
CA LEU A 92 0.88 -0.99 -23.13
C LEU A 92 1.17 -0.14 -21.88
N ALA A 93 0.91 -0.67 -20.68
CA ALA A 93 1.13 0.06 -19.43
C ALA A 93 2.62 0.33 -19.19
N GLU A 94 3.49 -0.67 -19.39
CA GLU A 94 4.94 -0.56 -19.24
C GLU A 94 5.56 0.48 -20.20
N SER A 95 5.00 0.65 -21.40
CA SER A 95 5.50 1.63 -22.38
C SER A 95 5.17 3.08 -22.01
N PHE A 96 4.06 3.32 -21.31
CA PHE A 96 3.64 4.66 -20.90
C PHE A 96 4.12 5.04 -19.50
N SER A 97 4.09 4.09 -18.57
CA SER A 97 4.41 4.31 -17.17
C SER A 97 4.87 2.98 -16.56
N PRO A 98 6.14 2.58 -16.75
CA PRO A 98 6.67 1.42 -16.05
C PRO A 98 6.55 1.67 -14.55
N MET A 99 5.99 0.73 -13.82
CA MET A 99 5.74 0.86 -12.39
C MET A 99 6.27 -0.36 -11.63
N ARG A 100 7.02 -0.12 -10.56
CA ARG A 100 7.43 -1.12 -9.56
C ARG A 100 7.14 -0.54 -8.19
N TYR A 101 6.07 -1.03 -7.59
CA TYR A 101 5.53 -0.49 -6.35
C TYR A 101 5.55 -1.54 -5.26
N HIS A 102 6.02 -1.20 -4.06
CA HIS A 102 6.00 -2.06 -2.89
C HIS A 102 5.52 -1.27 -1.66
N TRP A 103 4.33 -1.62 -1.18
CA TRP A 103 3.85 -1.22 0.14
C TRP A 103 4.11 -2.32 1.15
N ARG A 104 4.61 -1.94 2.33
CA ARG A 104 4.89 -2.86 3.42
C ARG A 104 4.34 -2.31 4.73
N THR A 105 3.63 -3.14 5.47
CA THR A 105 3.16 -2.81 6.81
C THR A 105 3.78 -3.77 7.80
N THR A 106 4.48 -3.24 8.81
CA THR A 106 4.85 -3.99 10.01
C THR A 106 3.80 -3.74 11.07
N ILE A 107 3.08 -4.80 11.43
CA ILE A 107 1.93 -4.77 12.33
C ILE A 107 2.08 -5.83 13.41
N ASN A 108 1.36 -5.73 14.51
CA ASN A 108 1.29 -6.83 15.44
C ASN A 108 0.44 -8.01 14.88
N PRO A 109 0.69 -9.25 15.34
CA PRO A 109 -0.02 -10.43 14.81
C PRO A 109 -1.55 -10.38 14.90
N ASP A 110 -2.12 -9.72 15.91
CA ASP A 110 -3.59 -9.63 16.04
C ASP A 110 -4.21 -8.44 15.28
N LEU A 111 -3.42 -7.77 14.43
CA LEU A 111 -3.78 -6.62 13.59
C LEU A 111 -4.25 -5.37 14.35
N SER A 112 -4.18 -5.34 15.69
CA SER A 112 -4.64 -4.16 16.45
C SER A 112 -3.72 -2.95 16.40
N ARG A 113 -2.45 -3.11 15.99
CA ARG A 113 -1.40 -2.08 16.11
C ARG A 113 -0.35 -2.12 15.00
N ILE A 114 -0.31 -1.07 14.18
CA ILE A 114 0.80 -0.82 13.25
C ILE A 114 1.99 -0.21 13.98
N PHE A 115 3.18 -0.66 13.59
CA PHE A 115 4.46 -0.10 13.99
C PHE A 115 5.09 0.73 12.88
N LEU A 116 5.13 0.20 11.65
CA LEU A 116 5.84 0.80 10.53
C LEU A 116 5.07 0.61 9.23
N ILE A 117 5.07 1.63 8.38
CA ILE A 117 4.58 1.55 7.01
C ILE A 117 5.72 2.00 6.11
N GLU A 118 5.98 1.25 5.05
CA GLU A 118 6.96 1.58 4.02
C GLU A 118 6.27 1.59 2.66
N GLU A 119 6.51 2.63 1.87
CA GLU A 119 6.05 2.79 0.50
C GLU A 119 7.30 2.97 -0.36
N ILE A 120 7.56 2.02 -1.26
CA ILE A 120 8.71 2.04 -2.18
C ILE A 120 8.17 2.13 -3.59
N ASN A 121 8.63 3.12 -4.35
CA ASN A 121 8.25 3.32 -5.74
C ASN A 121 9.49 3.66 -6.57
N GLU A 122 9.97 2.72 -7.40
CA GLU A 122 11.22 2.89 -8.14
C GLU A 122 11.19 3.98 -9.21
N ASN A 123 9.99 4.45 -9.59
CA ASN A 123 9.81 5.47 -10.63
C ASN A 123 9.44 6.84 -10.07
N ASP A 124 9.43 7.00 -8.74
CA ASP A 124 9.20 8.27 -8.06
C ASP A 124 10.55 8.87 -7.62
N ASP A 125 10.61 10.20 -7.51
CA ASP A 125 11.77 10.89 -6.95
C ASP A 125 11.93 10.55 -5.45
N ASP A 126 10.79 10.38 -4.75
CA ASP A 126 10.68 9.82 -3.40
C ASP A 126 10.67 8.28 -3.47
N LEU A 127 11.83 7.67 -3.78
CA LEU A 127 11.97 6.22 -3.94
C LEU A 127 11.44 5.39 -2.78
N HIS A 128 11.57 5.88 -1.54
CA HIS A 128 11.13 5.15 -0.35
C HIS A 128 10.65 6.07 0.75
N ARG A 129 9.37 5.99 1.06
CA ARG A 129 8.75 6.69 2.17
C ARG A 129 8.52 5.72 3.32
N VAL A 130 8.87 6.14 4.53
CA VAL A 130 8.63 5.40 5.76
C VAL A 130 7.75 6.23 6.69
N VAL A 131 6.74 5.61 7.27
CA VAL A 131 5.87 6.20 8.29
C VAL A 131 5.99 5.34 9.53
N TRP A 132 6.63 5.87 10.56
CA TRP A 132 6.84 5.20 11.85
C TRP A 132 5.82 5.70 12.87
N LEU A 133 5.04 4.79 13.42
CA LEU A 133 4.12 5.10 14.52
C LEU A 133 4.88 4.94 15.84
N ASN A 134 5.60 5.99 16.25
CA ASN A 134 6.38 6.01 17.48
C ASN A 134 5.45 6.08 18.71
N ARG A 135 5.05 4.91 19.20
CA ARG A 135 4.16 4.76 20.37
C ARG A 135 4.76 5.27 21.67
N ASN A 136 6.09 5.22 21.82
CA ASN A 136 6.75 5.74 23.04
C ASN A 136 6.55 7.25 23.17
N LYS A 137 6.52 7.95 22.03
CA LYS A 137 6.28 9.40 21.95
C LYS A 137 4.83 9.76 21.61
N ASN A 138 3.96 8.78 21.36
CA ASN A 138 2.60 8.96 20.85
C ASN A 138 2.55 9.90 19.63
N GLN A 139 3.45 9.69 18.67
CA GLN A 139 3.51 10.48 17.45
C GLN A 139 3.80 9.62 16.22
N ILE A 140 3.47 10.16 15.05
CA ILE A 140 3.94 9.64 13.76
C ILE A 140 5.19 10.42 13.34
N GLU A 141 6.23 9.70 12.94
CA GLU A 141 7.45 10.24 12.32
C GLU A 141 7.50 9.77 10.87
N ILE A 142 7.84 10.66 9.93
CA ILE A 142 7.87 10.35 8.50
C ILE A 142 9.31 10.52 8.00
N TYR A 143 9.77 9.56 7.21
CA TYR A 143 11.09 9.59 6.58
C TYR A 143 10.91 9.35 5.08
N ARG A 144 11.78 9.93 4.25
CA ARG A 144 11.75 9.78 2.79
C ARG A 144 13.16 9.63 2.27
N LYS A 145 13.46 8.59 1.52
CA LYS A 145 14.71 8.48 0.78
C LYS A 145 14.47 8.94 -0.65
N ARG A 146 15.18 9.99 -1.06
CA ARG A 146 15.11 10.55 -2.41
C ARG A 146 16.25 10.06 -3.27
N LYS A 147 16.02 9.92 -4.57
CA LYS A 147 17.12 9.91 -5.52
C LYS A 147 17.69 11.32 -5.52
N LYS A 148 18.93 11.51 -5.05
CA LYS A 148 19.60 12.79 -5.21
C LYS A 148 19.83 12.95 -6.72
N MET A 149 18.91 13.62 -7.44
CA MET A 149 19.30 14.19 -8.71
C MET A 149 20.36 15.22 -8.33
N ILE A 150 21.62 14.84 -8.46
CA ILE A 150 22.72 15.78 -8.56
C ILE A 150 22.77 16.09 -10.06
N PRO A 151 22.01 17.06 -10.60
CA PRO A 151 22.61 17.79 -11.70
C PRO A 151 23.91 18.36 -11.13
N GLN A 152 25.00 18.30 -11.88
CA GLN A 152 26.27 18.92 -11.47
C GLN A 152 25.96 20.34 -10.96
N PHE A 153 26.00 20.54 -9.64
CA PHE A 153 25.59 21.80 -9.04
C PHE A 153 26.66 22.84 -9.37
N ASP A 154 26.24 23.92 -10.02
CA ASP A 154 26.82 25.24 -9.81
C ASP A 154 26.45 25.63 -8.37
N GLU A 155 27.43 25.93 -7.53
CA GLU A 155 27.27 26.20 -6.09
C GLU A 155 26.38 27.42 -5.78
N ASN A 156 25.86 28.09 -6.81
CA ASN A 156 25.16 29.36 -6.74
C ASN A 156 23.65 29.31 -7.01
N GLU A 157 23.08 28.16 -7.39
CA GLU A 157 21.62 28.05 -7.58
C GLU A 157 20.94 27.50 -6.33
N GLU A 158 20.34 28.40 -5.55
CA GLU A 158 19.42 28.09 -4.47
C GLU A 158 18.17 27.44 -5.07
N TYR A 159 18.10 26.11 -5.02
CA TYR A 159 16.97 25.36 -5.58
C TYR A 159 15.79 25.40 -4.60
N ASP A 160 14.76 26.15 -4.98
CA ASP A 160 13.49 26.21 -4.25
C ASP A 160 12.64 25.00 -4.68
N PHE A 161 12.52 23.99 -3.82
CA PHE A 161 11.57 22.91 -4.04
C PHE A 161 10.17 23.47 -3.80
N TYR A 162 9.52 23.93 -4.86
CA TYR A 162 8.25 24.69 -4.93
C TYR A 162 7.03 24.17 -4.14
N ASP A 163 7.13 23.09 -3.35
CA ASP A 163 6.02 22.54 -2.55
C ASP A 163 6.43 22.03 -1.15
N ASP A 164 7.71 22.05 -0.78
CA ASP A 164 8.19 21.74 0.57
C ASP A 164 8.66 23.04 1.23
N ASN A 165 7.97 23.53 2.25
CA ASN A 165 8.43 24.72 3.00
C ASN A 165 9.85 24.47 3.53
N ASP A 166 10.73 25.47 3.46
CA ASP A 166 12.11 25.44 3.99
C ASP A 166 12.28 24.84 5.40
N ALA A 167 11.23 24.95 6.23
CA ALA A 167 11.17 24.35 7.56
C ALA A 167 11.23 22.81 7.56
N ASP A 168 10.72 22.16 6.51
CA ASP A 168 10.70 20.71 6.35
C ASP A 168 12.10 20.13 6.01
N LEU A 169 13.06 21.01 5.65
CA LEU A 169 14.45 20.67 5.30
C LEU A 169 15.47 21.09 6.37
N ALA A 170 15.04 21.65 7.52
CA ALA A 170 15.95 22.18 8.53
C ALA A 170 17.01 21.17 9.03
N TRP A 171 16.68 19.88 9.01
CA TRP A 171 17.60 18.81 9.41
C TRP A 171 18.66 18.48 8.33
N GLU A 172 18.38 18.71 7.02
CA GLU A 172 19.40 18.61 5.96
C GLU A 172 20.51 19.62 6.20
N LYS A 173 20.13 20.80 6.70
CA LYS A 173 21.04 21.92 6.93
C LYS A 173 21.92 21.71 8.17
N ASP A 174 21.49 20.94 9.18
CA ASP A 174 22.26 20.76 10.42
C ASP A 174 22.91 19.37 10.63
N GLY A 175 22.38 18.31 10.01
CA GLY A 175 22.89 16.95 10.10
C GLY A 175 22.90 16.33 11.50
N LYS A 176 22.20 16.92 12.49
CA LYS A 176 22.35 16.55 13.91
C LYS A 176 21.47 15.39 14.35
N LYS A 177 20.36 15.13 13.66
CA LYS A 177 19.39 14.10 14.04
C LYS A 177 19.71 12.78 13.33
N GLN A 178 20.13 11.77 14.08
CA GLN A 178 20.34 10.43 13.52
C GLN A 178 18.99 9.75 13.22
N PRO A 179 18.85 9.08 12.06
CA PRO A 179 17.67 8.25 11.80
C PRO A 179 17.62 7.08 12.79
N PRO A 180 16.43 6.55 13.12
CA PRO A 180 16.31 5.34 13.93
C PRO A 180 17.06 4.15 13.33
N ASP A 181 17.61 3.29 14.17
CA ASP A 181 18.43 2.13 13.76
C ASP A 181 17.72 1.23 12.72
N PHE A 182 16.40 1.04 12.84
CA PHE A 182 15.62 0.21 11.90
C PHE A 182 15.58 0.76 10.46
N LEU A 183 15.89 2.05 10.25
CA LEU A 183 16.03 2.62 8.90
C LEU A 183 17.41 2.35 8.31
N VAL A 184 18.44 2.24 9.17
CA VAL A 184 19.82 1.94 8.78
C VAL A 184 19.94 0.48 8.29
N GLU A 185 19.11 -0.41 8.84
CA GLU A 185 19.12 -1.85 8.54
C GLU A 185 18.27 -2.27 7.33
N ASN A 186 17.34 -1.43 6.85
CA ASN A 186 16.53 -1.72 5.66
C ASN A 186 17.34 -1.51 4.37
N PRO A 187 17.09 -2.29 3.29
CA PRO A 187 18.07 -2.52 2.24
C PRO A 187 18.62 -1.21 1.69
N LYS A 188 19.93 -1.19 1.49
CA LYS A 188 20.64 -0.07 0.86
C LYS A 188 20.03 0.16 -0.53
N ILE A 189 19.08 1.08 -0.64
CA ILE A 189 18.65 1.63 -1.93
C ILE A 189 19.85 2.43 -2.44
N GLU A 190 20.68 1.78 -3.26
CA GLU A 190 21.93 2.28 -3.87
C GLU A 190 22.94 2.92 -2.89
N ASP A 191 24.24 2.80 -3.20
CA ASP A 191 25.25 3.52 -2.44
C ASP A 191 25.17 5.02 -2.76
N GLY A 192 25.15 5.88 -1.74
CA GLY A 192 25.15 7.35 -1.90
C GLY A 192 23.81 8.07 -1.69
N LEU A 193 22.73 7.36 -1.37
CA LEU A 193 21.43 7.96 -1.02
C LEU A 193 21.20 8.02 0.50
N ASN A 194 20.83 9.20 1.02
CA ASN A 194 20.53 9.43 2.44
C ASN A 194 19.01 9.53 2.68
N TYR A 195 18.54 9.08 3.83
CA TYR A 195 17.16 9.33 4.25
C TYR A 195 16.99 10.79 4.63
N LEU A 196 15.92 11.38 4.10
CA LEU A 196 15.39 12.64 4.52
C LEU A 196 14.42 12.49 5.69
N ILE A 197 14.66 13.24 6.76
CA ILE A 197 13.78 13.24 7.94
C ILE A 197 12.69 14.30 7.75
N TYR A 198 11.53 13.87 7.28
CA TYR A 198 10.37 14.74 7.22
C TYR A 198 9.73 14.78 8.61
N ASP A 199 10.20 15.69 9.48
CA ASP A 199 9.78 15.78 10.89
C ASP A 199 8.39 16.40 11.06
N LYS A 200 7.38 15.82 10.40
CA LYS A 200 5.98 16.11 10.69
C LYS A 200 5.50 15.19 11.81
N ALA A 201 5.73 15.62 13.05
CA ALA A 201 5.22 14.94 14.23
C ALA A 201 3.70 15.11 14.37
N ILE A 202 2.94 14.10 13.93
CA ILE A 202 1.48 14.09 14.11
C ILE A 202 1.17 13.33 15.41
N LYS A 203 0.57 14.02 16.39
CA LYS A 203 0.14 13.38 17.64
C LYS A 203 -0.93 12.32 17.36
N ILE A 204 -0.79 11.17 18.00
CA ILE A 204 -1.77 10.07 17.96
C ILE A 204 -2.37 9.84 19.34
N GLU A 205 -3.62 9.43 19.37
CA GLU A 205 -4.24 8.97 20.62
C GLU A 205 -3.51 7.74 21.15
N LYS A 206 -3.22 7.74 22.45
CA LYS A 206 -2.41 6.72 23.12
C LYS A 206 -2.96 5.29 22.92
N ASN A 207 -4.28 5.14 22.81
CA ASN A 207 -4.96 3.85 22.72
C ASN A 207 -5.72 3.64 21.40
N GLY A 208 -5.61 4.57 20.44
CA GLY A 208 -6.28 4.43 19.15
C GLY A 208 -5.61 3.37 18.26
N SER A 209 -6.40 2.41 17.76
CA SER A 209 -5.98 1.57 16.63
C SER A 209 -5.98 2.43 15.37
N VAL A 210 -4.79 2.59 14.81
CA VAL A 210 -4.55 3.31 13.56
C VAL A 210 -4.12 2.28 12.55
N PHE A 211 -4.81 2.28 11.42
CA PHE A 211 -4.60 1.39 10.30
C PHE A 211 -3.90 2.12 9.15
N ASP A 212 -3.48 1.36 8.17
CA ASP A 212 -3.10 1.79 6.85
C ASP A 212 -3.99 1.03 5.85
N PRO A 213 -4.06 1.42 4.56
CA PRO A 213 -4.93 0.75 3.62
C PRO A 213 -4.73 -0.78 3.55
N LEU A 214 -3.50 -1.28 3.66
CA LEU A 214 -3.22 -2.70 3.59
C LEU A 214 -3.69 -3.43 4.85
N SER A 215 -3.34 -2.93 6.04
CA SER A 215 -3.81 -3.53 7.30
C SER A 215 -5.31 -3.40 7.51
N LEU A 216 -5.96 -2.36 6.98
CA LEU A 216 -7.42 -2.25 6.92
C LEU A 216 -8.01 -3.44 6.15
N ILE A 217 -7.50 -3.70 4.93
CA ILE A 217 -7.96 -4.82 4.11
C ILE A 217 -7.78 -6.15 4.85
N TYR A 218 -6.61 -6.38 5.44
CA TYR A 218 -6.35 -7.61 6.21
C TYR A 218 -7.27 -7.74 7.43
N SER A 219 -7.53 -6.65 8.14
CA SER A 219 -8.41 -6.68 9.32
C SER A 219 -9.87 -6.90 8.95
N ALA A 220 -10.34 -6.24 7.90
CA ALA A 220 -11.71 -6.34 7.41
C ALA A 220 -12.11 -7.77 7.00
N ARG A 221 -11.15 -8.61 6.58
CA ARG A 221 -11.41 -10.01 6.17
C ARG A 221 -12.00 -10.88 7.26
N TRP A 222 -11.66 -10.61 8.52
CA TRP A 222 -11.87 -11.57 9.62
C TRP A 222 -13.06 -11.24 10.52
N TYR A 223 -13.80 -10.17 10.24
CA TYR A 223 -14.98 -9.84 11.02
C TYR A 223 -16.19 -10.68 10.62
N ASP A 224 -16.93 -11.13 11.62
CA ASP A 224 -18.26 -11.73 11.44
C ASP A 224 -19.31 -10.61 11.38
N TYR A 225 -19.48 -10.03 10.19
CA TYR A 225 -20.42 -8.92 9.94
C TYR A 225 -21.87 -9.26 10.28
N GLY A 226 -22.24 -10.54 10.37
CA GLY A 226 -23.56 -10.96 10.85
C GLY A 226 -23.76 -10.74 12.35
N LYS A 227 -22.67 -10.60 13.13
CA LYS A 227 -22.70 -10.36 14.58
C LYS A 227 -22.31 -8.94 14.98
N VAL A 228 -21.30 -8.37 14.32
CA VAL A 228 -20.70 -7.10 14.75
C VAL A 228 -21.31 -5.87 14.07
N GLY A 229 -22.03 -6.05 12.96
CA GLY A 229 -22.55 -4.95 12.16
C GLY A 229 -21.45 -4.17 11.43
N ASP A 230 -21.68 -2.87 11.24
CA ASP A 230 -20.72 -1.94 10.63
C ASP A 230 -19.53 -1.67 11.56
N ILE A 231 -18.35 -1.49 10.99
CA ILE A 231 -17.10 -1.29 11.74
C ILE A 231 -16.40 -0.02 11.27
N ASP A 232 -16.02 0.82 12.22
CA ASP A 232 -15.23 2.02 11.95
C ASP A 232 -13.73 1.78 12.12
N PHE A 233 -12.94 2.29 11.18
CA PHE A 233 -11.49 2.25 11.18
C PHE A 233 -10.93 3.66 11.05
N VAL A 234 -9.87 3.95 11.81
CA VAL A 234 -9.05 5.15 11.62
C VAL A 234 -7.85 4.77 10.77
N VAL A 235 -7.76 5.33 9.56
CA VAL A 235 -6.71 5.02 8.59
C VAL A 235 -5.76 6.21 8.46
N SER A 236 -4.46 5.93 8.50
CA SER A 236 -3.39 6.89 8.32
C SER A 236 -3.16 7.21 6.85
N HIS A 237 -2.98 8.49 6.56
CA HIS A 237 -2.68 9.05 5.25
C HIS A 237 -1.54 10.06 5.36
N LYS A 238 -1.03 10.51 4.20
CA LYS A 238 0.11 11.44 4.12
C LYS A 238 -0.16 12.77 4.84
N ASP A 239 -1.41 13.19 4.90
CA ASP A 239 -1.91 14.47 5.41
C ASP A 239 -2.61 14.36 6.78
N GLY A 240 -2.73 13.17 7.36
CA GLY A 240 -3.40 12.96 8.65
C GLY A 240 -4.21 11.65 8.70
N PHE A 241 -5.28 11.66 9.48
CA PHE A 241 -6.14 10.49 9.66
C PHE A 241 -7.50 10.67 9.00
N ARG A 242 -8.09 9.57 8.54
CA ARG A 242 -9.42 9.52 7.95
C ARG A 242 -10.20 8.37 8.57
N GLN A 243 -11.51 8.57 8.74
CA GLN A 243 -12.40 7.51 9.20
C GLN A 243 -12.97 6.76 8.01
N TYR A 244 -12.98 5.45 8.12
CA TYR A 244 -13.54 4.53 7.14
C TYR A 244 -14.55 3.63 7.84
N LYS A 245 -15.66 3.39 7.16
CA LYS A 245 -16.66 2.43 7.59
C LYS A 245 -16.60 1.21 6.68
N VAL A 246 -16.62 0.03 7.28
CA VAL A 246 -16.69 -1.25 6.60
C VAL A 246 -17.99 -1.94 6.98
N PHE A 247 -18.74 -2.41 5.99
CA PHE A 247 -20.00 -3.10 6.21
C PHE A 247 -20.21 -4.20 5.18
N PHE A 248 -20.98 -5.20 5.56
CA PHE A 248 -21.45 -6.24 4.65
C PHE A 248 -22.55 -5.69 3.76
N GLU A 249 -22.45 -5.93 2.45
CA GLU A 249 -23.44 -5.48 1.48
C GLU A 249 -24.33 -6.64 1.01
N ASP A 250 -23.73 -7.72 0.49
CA ASP A 250 -24.49 -8.84 -0.06
C ASP A 250 -23.68 -10.14 -0.16
N LYS A 251 -24.34 -11.25 -0.50
CA LYS A 251 -23.70 -12.47 -0.99
C LYS A 251 -23.78 -12.55 -2.50
N GLU A 252 -22.65 -12.77 -3.16
CA GLU A 252 -22.58 -12.84 -4.62
C GLU A 252 -21.80 -14.09 -5.06
N ILE A 253 -22.04 -14.53 -6.29
CA ILE A 253 -21.23 -15.57 -6.94
C ILE A 253 -20.20 -14.88 -7.84
N VAL A 254 -18.92 -15.20 -7.64
CA VAL A 254 -17.81 -14.69 -8.47
C VAL A 254 -17.21 -15.85 -9.27
N GLU A 255 -17.07 -15.64 -10.58
CA GLU A 255 -16.40 -16.58 -11.48
C GLU A 255 -14.88 -16.39 -11.45
N ILE A 256 -14.16 -17.48 -11.16
CA ILE A 256 -12.70 -17.55 -11.12
C ILE A 256 -12.23 -18.72 -11.99
N GLY A 257 -11.76 -18.42 -13.19
CA GLY A 257 -11.44 -19.47 -14.17
C GLY A 257 -12.71 -20.20 -14.59
N SER A 258 -12.78 -21.51 -14.33
CA SER A 258 -13.96 -22.35 -14.57
C SER A 258 -14.82 -22.60 -13.32
N LYS A 259 -14.49 -21.95 -12.19
CA LYS A 259 -15.16 -22.16 -10.90
C LYS A 259 -16.05 -20.97 -10.53
N SER A 260 -17.29 -21.28 -10.18
CA SER A 260 -18.20 -20.38 -9.50
C SER A 260 -17.96 -20.44 -7.98
N VAL A 261 -17.76 -19.30 -7.34
CA VAL A 261 -17.41 -19.22 -5.92
C VAL A 261 -18.41 -18.34 -5.17
N ASN A 262 -19.01 -18.87 -4.11
CA ASN A 262 -19.84 -18.09 -3.19
C ASN A 262 -18.96 -17.11 -2.41
N THR A 263 -19.37 -15.85 -2.36
CA THR A 263 -18.62 -14.79 -1.73
C THR A 263 -19.48 -13.88 -0.86
N LEU A 264 -18.85 -13.29 0.14
CA LEU A 264 -19.36 -12.16 0.91
C LEU A 264 -18.79 -10.88 0.31
N LYS A 265 -19.66 -9.97 -0.10
CA LYS A 265 -19.26 -8.64 -0.55
C LYS A 265 -19.29 -7.69 0.64
N ILE A 266 -18.12 -7.14 0.95
CA ILE A 266 -17.97 -6.07 1.94
C ILE A 266 -17.60 -4.77 1.23
N VAL A 267 -18.06 -3.65 1.78
CA VAL A 267 -17.84 -2.32 1.22
C VAL A 267 -17.12 -1.46 2.24
N ILE A 268 -16.07 -0.78 1.76
CA ILE A 268 -15.27 0.18 2.51
C ILE A 268 -15.54 1.56 1.94
N ARG A 269 -16.04 2.48 2.78
CA ARG A 269 -16.29 3.88 2.41
C ARG A 269 -15.58 4.83 3.36
N ARG A 270 -15.05 5.93 2.84
CA ARG A 270 -14.58 7.01 3.72
C ARG A 270 -15.80 7.73 4.28
N HIS A 271 -15.86 7.84 5.60
CA HIS A 271 -16.89 8.58 6.29
C HIS A 271 -16.35 9.97 6.69
N LYS A 272 -16.95 11.04 6.16
CA LYS A 272 -16.71 12.40 6.67
C LYS A 272 -17.77 12.73 7.71
N LYS A 273 -17.40 12.64 9.00
CA LYS A 273 -18.32 12.97 10.11
C LYS A 273 -18.95 14.36 9.98
N GLU A 274 -18.20 15.35 9.49
CA GLU A 274 -18.64 16.74 9.43
C GLU A 274 -19.68 17.03 8.33
N SER A 275 -19.60 16.35 7.18
CA SER A 275 -20.52 16.59 6.04
C SER A 275 -21.54 15.47 5.83
N GLY A 276 -21.40 14.32 6.51
CA GLY A 276 -22.19 13.12 6.23
C GLY A 276 -21.95 12.52 4.84
N GLU A 277 -21.04 13.11 4.06
CA GLU A 277 -20.72 12.64 2.71
C GLU A 277 -19.89 11.37 2.78
N ASN A 278 -20.31 10.39 2.00
CA ASN A 278 -19.50 9.23 1.69
C ASN A 278 -18.66 9.56 0.47
N GLU A 279 -17.35 9.67 0.65
CA GLU A 279 -16.44 9.82 -0.48
C GLU A 279 -15.78 8.50 -0.74
N GLY A 280 -15.88 8.06 -1.99
CA GLY A 280 -15.16 6.94 -2.58
C GLY A 280 -15.39 5.57 -1.96
N PHE A 281 -15.12 4.58 -2.80
CA PHE A 281 -15.73 3.28 -2.69
C PHE A 281 -14.70 2.21 -3.03
N MET A 282 -14.60 1.21 -2.15
CA MET A 282 -13.94 -0.05 -2.44
C MET A 282 -14.88 -1.18 -2.02
N ALA A 283 -15.20 -2.07 -2.94
CA ALA A 283 -15.85 -3.34 -2.64
C ALA A 283 -14.81 -4.48 -2.67
N ILE A 284 -14.95 -5.42 -1.76
CA ILE A 284 -14.11 -6.61 -1.66
C ILE A 284 -15.03 -7.84 -1.59
N TRP A 285 -14.78 -8.82 -2.45
CA TRP A 285 -15.46 -10.11 -2.42
C TRP A 285 -14.56 -11.11 -1.72
N LEU A 286 -15.01 -11.59 -0.57
CA LEU A 286 -14.33 -12.59 0.24
C LEU A 286 -14.98 -13.96 0.00
N THR A 287 -14.24 -15.06 -0.05
CA THR A 287 -14.87 -16.40 -0.07
C THR A 287 -15.81 -16.57 1.12
N ASP A 288 -17.00 -17.15 0.87
CA ASP A 288 -17.93 -17.49 1.94
C ASP A 288 -17.56 -18.84 2.59
N ASP A 289 -16.33 -18.91 3.09
CA ASP A 289 -15.79 -20.02 3.85
C ASP A 289 -14.87 -19.49 4.97
N GLU A 290 -14.31 -20.39 5.77
CA GLU A 290 -13.41 -20.03 6.89
C GLU A 290 -12.13 -19.32 6.44
N ARG A 291 -11.75 -19.41 5.16
CA ARG A 291 -10.50 -18.83 4.65
C ARG A 291 -10.63 -17.34 4.36
N ARG A 292 -11.86 -16.85 4.13
CA ARG A 292 -12.18 -15.44 3.84
C ARG A 292 -11.20 -14.81 2.83
N LEU A 293 -10.96 -15.52 1.73
CA LEU A 293 -10.00 -15.12 0.72
C LEU A 293 -10.58 -13.98 -0.11
N PRO A 294 -9.90 -12.83 -0.23
CA PRO A 294 -10.34 -11.77 -1.12
C PRO A 294 -10.07 -12.22 -2.55
N VAL A 295 -11.12 -12.49 -3.30
CA VAL A 295 -11.03 -12.98 -4.68
C VAL A 295 -11.18 -11.86 -5.71
N GLN A 296 -11.82 -10.76 -5.31
CA GLN A 296 -12.00 -9.59 -6.15
C GLN A 296 -11.99 -8.30 -5.32
N TYR A 297 -11.46 -7.23 -5.91
CA TYR A 297 -11.61 -5.86 -5.46
C TYR A 297 -12.19 -5.03 -6.59
N LEU A 298 -13.07 -4.09 -6.26
CA LEU A 298 -13.53 -3.03 -7.15
C LEU A 298 -13.33 -1.70 -6.46
N VAL A 299 -12.64 -0.77 -7.12
CA VAL A 299 -12.32 0.55 -6.56
C VAL A 299 -12.80 1.61 -7.53
N GLU A 300 -13.62 2.55 -7.04
CA GLU A 300 -14.04 3.69 -7.84
C GLU A 300 -12.88 4.68 -8.02
N ALA A 301 -12.62 5.04 -9.28
CA ALA A 301 -11.69 6.08 -9.68
C ALA A 301 -12.43 7.36 -10.04
N LYS A 302 -11.71 8.49 -10.14
CA LYS A 302 -12.31 9.75 -10.62
C LYS A 302 -12.85 9.64 -12.06
N LEU A 303 -12.23 8.80 -12.90
CA LEU A 303 -12.50 8.72 -14.35
C LEU A 303 -12.81 7.28 -14.83
N GLY A 304 -13.22 6.41 -13.92
CA GLY A 304 -13.46 5.00 -14.22
C GLY A 304 -13.46 4.12 -12.96
N GLU A 305 -13.06 2.88 -13.14
CA GLU A 305 -13.01 1.85 -12.11
C GLU A 305 -11.74 1.03 -12.24
N ILE A 306 -11.23 0.58 -11.09
CA ILE A 306 -10.17 -0.42 -11.02
C ILE A 306 -10.73 -1.70 -10.46
N ARG A 307 -10.32 -2.81 -11.06
CA ARG A 307 -10.64 -4.14 -10.61
C ARG A 307 -9.38 -4.94 -10.38
N LEU A 308 -9.28 -5.58 -9.22
CA LEU A 308 -8.30 -6.64 -8.99
C LEU A 308 -9.05 -7.96 -8.96
N LYS A 309 -8.65 -8.92 -9.79
CA LYS A 309 -9.16 -10.28 -9.75
C LYS A 309 -8.05 -11.25 -9.39
N ILE A 310 -8.30 -12.16 -8.45
CA ILE A 310 -7.33 -13.19 -8.11
C ILE A 310 -7.05 -14.07 -9.34
N ASN A 311 -5.79 -14.43 -9.52
CA ASN A 311 -5.37 -15.34 -10.57
C ASN A 311 -5.95 -16.74 -10.29
N ALA A 312 -6.55 -17.37 -11.32
CA ALA A 312 -7.23 -18.65 -11.16
C ALA A 312 -6.29 -19.76 -10.66
N LEU A 313 -5.08 -19.89 -11.23
CA LEU A 313 -4.11 -20.89 -10.78
C LEU A 313 -3.66 -20.63 -9.33
N ASN A 314 -3.51 -19.36 -8.94
CA ASN A 314 -3.18 -19.01 -7.56
C ASN A 314 -4.33 -19.37 -6.59
N PHE A 315 -5.58 -19.13 -6.99
CA PHE A 315 -6.76 -19.51 -6.22
C PHE A 315 -6.91 -21.03 -6.06
N GLU A 316 -6.72 -21.78 -7.15
CA GLU A 316 -6.86 -23.25 -7.15
C GLU A 316 -5.80 -23.95 -6.32
N ASN A 317 -4.57 -23.42 -6.36
CA ASN A 317 -3.45 -23.96 -5.59
C ASN A 317 -3.32 -23.31 -4.21
N TYR A 318 -4.29 -22.50 -3.79
CA TYR A 318 -4.24 -21.85 -2.49
C TYR A 318 -4.40 -22.87 -1.37
N GLN A 319 -3.36 -23.01 -0.58
CA GLN A 319 -3.38 -23.71 0.69
C GLN A 319 -3.32 -22.67 1.81
N ALA A 320 -4.23 -22.80 2.77
CA ALA A 320 -4.28 -21.93 3.95
C ALA A 320 -2.89 -21.96 4.63
N PRO A 321 -2.15 -20.85 4.60
CA PRO A 321 -0.83 -20.79 5.18
C PRO A 321 -0.94 -20.76 6.71
N VAL A 322 0.07 -21.29 7.39
CA VAL A 322 0.40 -20.78 8.72
C VAL A 322 1.02 -19.41 8.48
N ASN A 323 0.22 -18.34 8.62
CA ASN A 323 0.73 -16.98 8.48
C ASN A 323 0.99 -16.34 9.85
N CYS A 324 1.71 -15.21 9.85
CA CYS A 324 2.04 -14.50 11.08
C CYS A 324 0.87 -13.74 11.73
N VAL A 325 -0.31 -13.74 11.09
CA VAL A 325 -1.51 -13.08 11.60
C VAL A 325 -2.31 -14.08 12.44
N VAL A 326 -2.73 -13.67 13.64
CA VAL A 326 -3.55 -14.49 14.53
C VAL A 326 -4.97 -13.93 14.53
N HIS A 327 -5.91 -14.72 14.03
CA HIS A 327 -7.34 -14.39 14.04
C HIS A 327 -7.91 -14.65 15.44
N LYS A 328 -8.79 -13.77 15.92
CA LYS A 328 -9.44 -13.87 17.24
C LYS A 328 -10.80 -14.54 17.15
#